data_AF-A0A532FGR6-F1
#
_entry.id   AF-A0A532FGR6-F1
#
_cell.length_a   1.000
_cell.length_b   1.000
_cell.length_c   1.000
_cell.angle_alpha   90.00
_cell.angle_beta   90.00
_cell.angle_gamma   90.00
#
_symmetry.space_group_name_H-M   'P 1'
#
loop_
_entity.id
_entity.type
_entity.pdbx_description
1 polymer ?
#
loop_
_entity_poly.entity_id
_entity_poly.type
_entity_poly.pdbx_seq_one_letter_code
_entity_poly.pdbx_strand_id
1 'polypeptide(L)' 'MTRDMPLVFETFLERLSQSIDEADFRDAMAEAAGRFDLISFAYLSLP' A
#
# COMPACT_ATOMS: atom_id res chain seq x y z
N MET A 1 20.11 6.74 -1.71
CA MET A 1 19.03 5.73 -1.80
C MET A 1 18.13 5.90 -0.60
N THR A 2 16.86 6.15 -0.86
CA THR A 2 15.80 6.70 -0.01
C THR A 2 15.58 5.85 1.25
N ARG A 3 15.95 6.40 2.42
CA ARG A 3 15.80 5.74 3.74
C ARG A 3 14.33 5.53 4.16
N ASP A 4 13.40 6.21 3.50
CA ASP A 4 11.96 6.15 3.78
C ASP A 4 11.21 5.01 3.07
N MET A 5 11.79 4.45 1.99
CA MET A 5 11.14 3.38 1.23
C MET A 5 10.81 2.12 2.06
N PRO A 6 11.70 1.63 2.96
CA PRO A 6 11.40 0.47 3.80
C PRO A 6 10.25 0.73 4.76
N LEU A 7 10.20 1.93 5.36
CA LEU A 7 9.20 2.28 6.38
C LEU A 7 7.79 2.40 5.79
N VAL A 8 7.66 2.99 4.60
CA VAL A 8 6.37 3.07 3.90
C VAL A 8 5.87 1.66 3.52
N PHE A 9 6.79 0.78 3.13
CA PHE A 9 6.46 -0.60 2.79
C PHE A 9 6.05 -1.44 4.01
N GLU A 10 6.77 -1.33 5.13
CA GLU A 10 6.42 -1.99 6.39
C GLU A 10 5.06 -1.54 6.90
N THR A 11 4.81 -0.23 6.91
CA THR A 11 3.52 0.35 7.29
C THR A 11 2.38 -0.16 6.40
N PHE A 12 2.64 -0.30 5.10
CA PHE A 12 1.68 -0.85 4.14
C PHE A 12 1.38 -2.32 4.44
N LEU A 13 2.39 -3.15 4.70
CA LEU A 13 2.21 -4.57 5.04
C LEU A 13 1.44 -4.76 6.35
N GLU A 14 1.69 -3.94 7.37
CA GLU A 14 0.95 -3.98 8.62
C GLU A 14 -0.54 -3.66 8.43
N ARG A 15 -0.85 -2.63 7.62
CA ARG A 15 -2.24 -2.29 7.29
C ARG A 15 -2.92 -3.35 6.43
N LEU A 16 -2.18 -3.93 5.48
CA LEU A 16 -2.67 -5.01 4.65
C LEU A 16 -3.05 -6.25 5.48
N SER A 17 -2.24 -6.59 6.47
CA SER A 17 -2.50 -7.70 7.41
C SER A 17 -3.77 -7.49 8.24
N GLN A 18 -4.11 -6.22 8.54
CA GLN A 18 -5.30 -5.85 9.30
C GLN A 18 -6.54 -5.60 8.42
N SER A 19 -6.35 -5.47 7.11
CA SER A 19 -7.45 -5.21 6.16
C SER A 19 -8.30 -6.45 6.01
N ILE A 20 -9.60 -6.34 6.30
CA ILE A 20 -10.54 -7.47 6.28
C ILE A 20 -11.28 -7.54 4.93
N ASP A 21 -11.37 -6.43 4.19
CA ASP A 21 -12.08 -6.34 2.92
C ASP A 21 -11.36 -5.49 1.85
N GLU A 22 -11.90 -5.51 0.64
CA GLU A 22 -11.32 -4.87 -0.54
C GLU A 22 -11.36 -3.33 -0.48
N ALA A 23 -12.28 -2.73 0.29
CA ALA A 23 -12.30 -1.28 0.48
C ALA A 23 -11.11 -0.85 1.34
N ASP A 24 -10.89 -1.52 2.47
CA ASP A 24 -9.74 -1.30 3.35
C ASP A 24 -8.41 -1.53 2.62
N PHE A 25 -8.34 -2.58 1.79
CA PHE A 25 -7.18 -2.88 0.95
C PHE A 25 -6.84 -1.72 -0.01
N ARG A 26 -7.85 -1.21 -0.73
CA ARG A 26 -7.66 -0.10 -1.68
C ARG A 26 -7.25 1.18 -1.00
N ASP A 27 -7.77 1.45 0.20
CA ASP A 27 -7.43 2.63 0.98
C ASP A 27 -5.97 2.58 1.48
N ALA A 28 -5.54 1.42 2.00
CA ALA A 28 -4.15 1.18 2.40
C ALA A 28 -3.18 1.32 1.22
N MET A 29 -3.56 0.83 0.03
CA MET A 29 -2.79 0.99 -1.20
C MET A 29 -2.72 2.45 -1.67
N ALA A 30 -3.81 3.20 -1.58
CA ALA A 30 -3.83 4.61 -1.94
C ALA A 30 -2.94 5.46 -1.03
N GLU A 31 -2.94 5.18 0.28
CA GLU A 31 -2.06 5.85 1.23
C GLU A 31 -0.58 5.56 0.94
N ALA A 32 -0.25 4.28 0.69
CA ALA A 32 1.12 3.89 0.33
C ALA A 32 1.56 4.54 -0.99
N ALA A 33 0.71 4.55 -2.01
CA ALA A 33 0.99 5.19 -3.30
C ALA A 33 1.25 6.69 -3.16
N GLY A 34 0.47 7.40 -2.33
CA GLY A 34 0.69 8.80 -2.02
C GLY A 34 2.03 9.07 -1.32
N ARG A 35 2.46 8.17 -0.42
CA ARG A 35 3.78 8.26 0.24
C ARG A 35 4.95 7.93 -0.70
N PHE A 36 4.73 7.10 -1.71
CA PHE A 36 5.72 6.78 -2.73
C PHE A 36 5.74 7.79 -3.90
N ASP A 37 4.90 8.83 -3.87
CA ASP A 37 4.71 9.81 -4.95
C ASP A 37 4.35 9.12 -6.29
N LEU A 38 3.54 8.06 -6.19
CA LEU A 38 3.04 7.31 -7.33
C LEU A 38 1.74 7.93 -7.85
N ILE A 39 1.75 8.35 -9.11
CA ILE A 39 0.59 8.97 -9.78
C ILE A 39 -0.57 7.98 -9.92
N SER A 40 -0.28 6.70 -10.09
CA SER A 40 -1.28 5.65 -10.26
C SER A 40 -0.71 4.30 -9.85
N PHE A 41 -1.56 3.42 -9.36
CA PHE A 41 -1.23 2.04 -9.05
C PHE A 41 -2.32 1.10 -9.59
N ALA A 42 -1.93 -0.14 -9.89
CA ALA A 42 -2.85 -1.20 -10.29
C ALA A 42 -2.54 -2.43 -9.43
N TYR A 43 -3.59 -3.05 -8.89
CA TYR A 43 -3.49 -4.31 -8.18
C TYR A 43 -4.15 -5.40 -9.01
N LEU A 44 -3.36 -6.43 -9.37
CA LEU A 44 -3.86 -7.62 -10.06
C LEU A 44 -4.03 -8.72 -9.01
N SER A 45 -5.28 -9.04 -8.70
CA SER A 45 -5.61 -10.26 -7.96
C SER A 45 -5.78 -11.41 -8.95
N LEU A 46 -5.02 -12.49 -8.76
CA LEU A 46 -5.22 -13.74 -9.49
C LEU A 46 -6.08 -14.67 -8.60
N PRO A 47 -6.97 -15.48 -9.20
CA PRO A 47 -7.81 -16.42 -8.46
C PRO A 47 -7.00 -17.51 -7.75
#